data_AF-E1ZRM5-F1
#
_entry.id   AF-E1ZRM5-F1
#
_cell.length_a   1.000
_cell.length_b   1.000
_cell.length_c   1.000
_cell.angle_alpha   90.00
_cell.angle_beta   90.00
_cell.angle_gamma   90.00
#
_symmetry.space_group_name_H-M   'P 1'
#
loop_
_entity.id
_entity.type
_entity.pdbx_description
1 polymer ?
#
loop_
_entity_poly.entity_id
_entity_poly.type
_entity_poly.pdbx_seq_one_letter_code
_entity_poly.pdbx_strand_id
1 'polypeptide(L)'
;MPTPLHAVVASEADALQRCNTAVALADTAAIKFSCVAGASMLDAFETYQLEPLISEDYKMEGVEDAAYYSVAVVKKSFCTADTTLRDLKGLRACHSGYDMTGGWTLPVGFLAPGGVIPRVATKADVPADAQSVAAFFSGDVAFTKHSTIMEVAADGTAPQAWSAFDMADMAIVCPSGGCKEVSEFLSCHIARSPAFSVMTTAALRNSAEGQAIQAALMDAGSVPAYLNATIGLVGNFAFSEDTKGIKAVSIPFL
;
A
#
# COMPACT_ATOMS: atom_id res chain seq x y z
N MET A 1 -28.31 16.62 -14.01
CA MET A 1 -28.05 15.17 -13.80
C MET A 1 -26.55 14.98 -13.78
N PRO A 2 -25.98 14.22 -12.83
CA PRO A 2 -24.54 13.93 -12.84
C PRO A 2 -24.17 13.12 -14.08
N THR A 3 -23.02 13.41 -14.67
CA THR A 3 -22.48 12.65 -15.81
C THR A 3 -22.05 11.26 -15.32
N PRO A 4 -22.44 10.16 -15.98
CA PRO A 4 -22.00 8.83 -15.58
C PRO A 4 -20.48 8.67 -15.73
N LEU A 5 -19.85 7.96 -14.80
CA LEU A 5 -18.46 7.55 -14.91
C LEU A 5 -18.32 6.48 -16.00
N HIS A 6 -17.34 6.66 -16.89
CA HIS A 6 -16.95 5.66 -17.88
C HIS A 6 -15.59 5.08 -17.49
N ALA A 7 -15.53 3.75 -17.33
CA ALA A 7 -14.28 3.05 -17.06
C ALA A 7 -13.59 2.65 -18.39
N VAL A 8 -12.28 2.83 -18.45
CA VAL A 8 -11.44 2.24 -19.51
C VAL A 8 -10.56 1.18 -18.87
N VAL A 9 -10.60 -0.04 -19.40
CA VAL A 9 -9.81 -1.17 -18.88
C VAL A 9 -8.58 -1.35 -19.73
N ALA A 10 -7.40 -1.28 -19.10
CA ALA A 10 -6.13 -1.61 -19.71
C ALA A 10 -5.70 -3.01 -19.24
N SER A 11 -5.76 -4.01 -20.11
CA SER A 11 -5.27 -5.38 -19.83
C SER A 11 -3.81 -5.53 -20.28
N GLU A 12 -2.84 -5.62 -19.37
CA GLU A 12 -1.44 -6.12 -19.53
C GLU A 12 -0.53 -5.60 -18.40
N ALA A 13 0.74 -6.04 -18.35
CA ALA A 13 1.75 -5.58 -17.40
C ALA A 13 1.90 -4.03 -17.35
N ASP A 14 1.75 -3.36 -18.48
CA ASP A 14 1.90 -1.89 -18.59
C ASP A 14 0.58 -1.13 -18.35
N ALA A 15 -0.44 -1.77 -17.77
CA ALA A 15 -1.77 -1.19 -17.57
C ALA A 15 -1.74 0.17 -16.85
N LEU A 16 -0.99 0.25 -15.74
CA LEU A 16 -0.80 1.46 -14.97
C LEU A 16 -0.10 2.57 -15.80
N GLN A 17 0.95 2.21 -16.54
CA GLN A 17 1.69 3.13 -17.39
C GLN A 17 0.78 3.75 -18.45
N ARG A 18 -0.06 2.94 -19.09
CA ARG A 18 -1.04 3.40 -20.10
C ARG A 18 -2.12 4.28 -19.48
N CYS A 19 -2.64 3.94 -18.31
CA CYS A 19 -3.61 4.78 -17.59
C CYS A 19 -3.00 6.14 -17.24
N ASN A 20 -1.82 6.18 -16.63
CA ASN A 20 -1.14 7.43 -16.27
C ASN A 20 -0.80 8.27 -17.51
N THR A 21 -0.32 7.64 -18.59
CA THR A 21 -0.08 8.31 -19.88
C THR A 21 -1.36 8.95 -20.42
N ALA A 22 -2.48 8.23 -20.42
CA ALA A 22 -3.74 8.73 -20.96
C ALA A 22 -4.31 9.90 -20.14
N VAL A 23 -4.20 9.85 -18.81
CA VAL A 23 -4.58 10.98 -17.93
C VAL A 23 -3.67 12.18 -18.19
N ALA A 24 -2.36 11.97 -18.29
CA ALA A 24 -1.35 13.04 -18.41
C ALA A 24 -1.38 13.75 -19.76
N LEU A 25 -1.63 13.04 -20.86
CA LEU A 25 -1.79 13.64 -22.18
C LEU A 25 -2.96 14.64 -22.23
N ALA A 26 -3.93 14.50 -21.32
CA ALA A 26 -5.15 15.32 -21.23
C ALA A 26 -5.93 15.42 -22.55
N ASP A 27 -5.65 14.53 -23.50
CA ASP A 27 -6.32 14.49 -24.79
C ASP A 27 -7.78 14.12 -24.56
N THR A 28 -8.65 14.66 -25.41
CA THR A 28 -10.09 14.83 -25.19
C THR A 28 -10.90 13.52 -25.12
N ALA A 29 -10.23 12.37 -25.06
CA ALA A 29 -10.78 11.02 -24.99
C ALA A 29 -10.82 10.45 -23.55
N ALA A 30 -11.93 10.72 -22.87
CA ALA A 30 -12.53 9.91 -21.79
C ALA A 30 -11.80 9.72 -20.43
N ILE A 31 -10.49 9.53 -20.35
CA ILE A 31 -9.81 9.16 -19.08
C ILE A 31 -9.39 10.42 -18.31
N LYS A 32 -10.01 10.65 -17.15
CA LYS A 32 -9.78 11.86 -16.33
C LYS A 32 -8.93 11.63 -15.08
N PHE A 33 -8.79 10.38 -14.64
CA PHE A 33 -8.02 10.01 -13.46
C PHE A 33 -7.62 8.52 -13.49
N SER A 34 -6.62 8.16 -12.69
CA SER A 34 -6.18 6.77 -12.46
C SER A 34 -6.16 6.46 -10.96
N CYS A 35 -6.54 5.24 -10.56
CA CYS A 35 -6.30 4.76 -9.20
C CYS A 35 -4.86 4.22 -9.10
N VAL A 36 -4.10 4.67 -8.11
CA VAL A 36 -2.65 4.41 -8.01
C VAL A 36 -2.27 4.01 -6.58
N ALA A 37 -1.52 2.92 -6.44
CA ALA A 37 -0.96 2.48 -5.17
C ALA A 37 0.22 3.35 -4.72
N GLY A 38 0.50 3.43 -3.42
CA GLY A 38 1.47 4.38 -2.85
C GLY A 38 2.86 4.42 -3.52
N ALA A 39 3.42 3.25 -3.84
CA ALA A 39 4.72 3.12 -4.52
C ALA A 39 4.72 3.70 -5.95
N SER A 40 3.57 3.65 -6.62
CA SER A 40 3.37 4.13 -7.98
C SER A 40 2.99 5.62 -8.05
N MET A 41 2.68 6.25 -6.91
CA MET A 41 2.36 7.69 -6.88
C MET A 41 3.54 8.56 -7.24
N LEU A 42 4.75 8.14 -6.85
CA LEU A 42 5.96 8.88 -7.15
C LEU A 42 6.22 8.91 -8.66
N ASP A 43 6.08 7.78 -9.35
CA ASP A 43 6.14 7.73 -10.82
C ASP A 43 5.00 8.52 -11.48
N ALA A 44 3.77 8.39 -10.98
CA ALA A 44 2.63 9.20 -11.44
C ALA A 44 2.88 10.72 -11.31
N PHE A 45 3.64 11.15 -10.30
CA PHE A 45 4.05 12.54 -10.13
C PHE A 45 5.25 12.92 -11.02
N GLU A 46 6.38 12.23 -10.86
CA GLU A 46 7.64 12.59 -11.51
C GLU A 46 7.57 12.44 -13.03
N THR A 47 7.05 11.31 -13.52
CA THR A 47 6.98 10.99 -14.96
C THR A 47 5.78 11.63 -15.65
N TYR A 48 4.62 11.70 -14.96
CA TYR A 48 3.34 12.07 -15.59
C TYR A 48 2.74 13.40 -15.08
N GLN A 49 3.36 14.06 -14.10
CA GLN A 49 2.91 15.32 -13.51
C GLN A 49 1.46 15.26 -12.97
N LEU A 50 1.07 14.09 -12.43
CA LEU A 50 -0.23 13.87 -11.82
C LEU A 50 -0.17 14.19 -10.31
N GLU A 51 -1.25 14.78 -9.81
CA GLU A 51 -1.46 15.09 -8.39
C GLU A 51 -2.64 14.25 -7.85
N PRO A 52 -2.62 13.86 -6.56
CA PRO A 52 -3.74 13.18 -5.95
C PRO A 52 -4.94 14.12 -5.78
N LEU A 53 -6.12 13.64 -6.20
CA LEU A 53 -7.40 14.28 -6.00
C LEU A 53 -8.02 13.86 -4.66
N ILE A 54 -7.97 12.56 -4.36
CA ILE A 54 -8.46 11.92 -3.14
C ILE A 54 -7.55 10.75 -2.75
N SER A 55 -7.60 10.35 -1.48
CA SER A 55 -6.97 9.13 -0.96
C SER A 55 -7.99 8.24 -0.25
N GLU A 56 -7.73 6.94 -0.24
CA GLU A 56 -8.37 5.96 0.65
C GLU A 56 -8.14 6.34 2.11
N ASP A 57 -9.19 6.33 2.92
CA ASP A 57 -9.11 6.52 4.36
C ASP A 57 -9.41 5.19 5.07
N TYR A 58 -8.38 4.59 5.66
CA TYR A 58 -8.49 3.37 6.45
C TYR A 58 -9.03 3.63 7.88
N LYS A 59 -9.14 4.90 8.31
CA LYS A 59 -9.67 5.33 9.63
C LYS A 59 -9.00 4.64 10.82
N MET A 60 -7.69 4.44 10.75
CA MET A 60 -6.91 3.76 11.78
C MET A 60 -6.59 4.71 12.94
N GLU A 61 -6.70 4.22 14.18
CA GLU A 61 -6.47 5.02 15.37
C GLU A 61 -5.03 5.56 15.43
N GLY A 62 -4.88 6.85 15.71
CA GLY A 62 -3.58 7.53 15.75
C GLY A 62 -2.89 7.73 14.39
N VAL A 63 -3.55 7.40 13.27
CA VAL A 63 -2.99 7.58 11.92
C VAL A 63 -3.66 8.74 11.19
N GLU A 64 -2.94 9.84 11.03
CA GLU A 64 -3.41 11.01 10.29
C GLU A 64 -3.08 10.93 8.78
N ASP A 65 -3.81 11.77 8.03
CA ASP A 65 -3.61 12.05 6.59
C ASP A 65 -3.59 10.87 5.65
N ALA A 66 -4.57 9.96 5.80
CA ALA A 66 -4.83 8.88 4.85
C ALA A 66 -3.53 8.13 4.52
N ALA A 67 -2.96 7.52 5.55
CA ALA A 67 -1.65 6.88 5.51
C ALA A 67 -1.70 5.50 6.18
N TYR A 68 -0.63 4.73 6.04
CA TYR A 68 -0.44 3.48 6.78
C TYR A 68 1.06 3.20 6.97
N TYR A 69 1.37 2.29 7.89
CA TYR A 69 2.74 1.91 8.21
C TYR A 69 3.06 0.50 7.71
N SER A 70 4.23 0.33 7.10
CA SER A 70 4.83 -0.97 6.75
C SER A 70 5.58 -1.52 7.96
N VAL A 71 5.33 -2.78 8.31
CA VAL A 71 5.93 -3.47 9.46
C VAL A 71 6.47 -4.85 9.06
N ALA A 72 7.47 -5.33 9.81
CA ALA A 72 7.94 -6.71 9.77
C ALA A 72 7.32 -7.48 10.95
N VAL A 73 6.32 -8.31 10.68
CA VAL A 73 5.63 -9.14 11.68
C VAL A 73 6.34 -10.49 11.82
N VAL A 74 6.59 -10.90 13.05
CA VAL A 74 7.20 -12.19 13.43
C VAL A 74 6.42 -12.81 14.59
N LYS A 75 6.59 -14.12 14.82
CA LYS A 75 6.11 -14.77 16.05
C LYS A 75 6.84 -14.17 17.25
N LYS A 76 6.15 -13.91 18.35
CA LYS A 76 6.72 -13.28 19.57
C LYS A 76 7.89 -14.08 20.15
N SER A 77 7.92 -15.40 19.95
CA SER A 77 9.04 -16.28 20.32
C SER A 77 10.36 -16.03 19.56
N PHE A 78 10.35 -15.29 18.44
CA PHE A 78 11.55 -14.85 17.73
C PHE A 78 12.19 -13.61 18.37
N CYS A 79 11.41 -12.85 19.14
CA CYS A 79 11.81 -11.54 19.64
C CYS A 79 12.56 -11.60 20.97
N THR A 80 13.70 -10.91 20.99
CA THR A 80 14.51 -10.61 22.17
C THR A 80 14.80 -9.10 22.20
N ALA A 81 15.41 -8.61 23.28
CA ALA A 81 15.80 -7.21 23.38
C ALA A 81 16.82 -6.80 22.29
N ASP A 82 17.65 -7.74 21.83
CA ASP A 82 18.72 -7.51 20.86
C ASP A 82 18.32 -7.85 19.41
N THR A 83 17.08 -8.31 19.17
CA THR A 83 16.61 -8.67 17.82
C THR A 83 16.69 -7.48 16.87
N THR A 84 17.26 -7.67 15.69
CA THR A 84 17.40 -6.66 14.64
C THR A 84 16.80 -7.13 13.31
N LEU A 85 16.64 -6.19 12.38
CA LEU A 85 16.26 -6.51 10.99
C LEU A 85 17.29 -7.41 10.27
N ARG A 86 18.54 -7.53 10.76
CA ARG A 86 19.55 -8.45 10.21
C ARG A 86 19.31 -9.91 10.64
N ASP A 87 18.66 -10.13 11.77
CA ASP A 87 18.35 -11.46 12.28
C ASP A 87 17.18 -12.11 11.51
N LEU A 88 16.46 -11.31 10.70
CA LEU A 88 15.52 -11.81 9.69
C LEU A 88 16.23 -12.59 8.56
N LYS A 89 17.56 -12.55 8.49
CA LYS A 89 18.35 -13.35 7.54
C LYS A 89 18.08 -14.83 7.78
N GLY A 90 17.62 -15.51 6.74
CA GLY A 90 17.23 -16.90 6.82
C GLY A 90 15.82 -17.12 7.37
N LEU A 91 14.94 -16.11 7.38
CA LEU A 91 13.47 -16.20 7.64
C LEU A 91 12.66 -16.08 6.33
N ARG A 92 11.61 -16.88 6.08
CA ARG A 92 10.84 -16.95 4.81
C ARG A 92 9.97 -15.71 4.79
N ALA A 93 10.24 -14.78 3.90
CA ALA A 93 9.44 -13.58 3.80
C ALA A 93 8.12 -13.86 3.05
N CYS A 94 7.01 -13.74 3.77
CA CYS A 94 5.69 -13.52 3.19
C CYS A 94 5.56 -12.03 2.85
N HIS A 95 5.57 -11.71 1.57
CA HIS A 95 5.28 -10.36 1.07
C HIS A 95 3.84 -10.30 0.58
N SER A 96 3.16 -9.16 0.74
CA SER A 96 1.78 -8.99 0.22
C SER A 96 1.70 -9.15 -1.31
N GLY A 97 2.78 -8.82 -2.03
CA GLY A 97 2.96 -9.01 -3.46
C GLY A 97 4.24 -8.32 -3.93
N TYR A 98 4.81 -8.76 -5.05
CA TYR A 98 5.92 -8.05 -5.70
C TYR A 98 5.47 -6.64 -6.13
N ASP A 99 6.35 -5.65 -6.01
CA ASP A 99 6.07 -4.20 -6.20
C ASP A 99 4.93 -3.58 -5.37
N MET A 100 4.29 -4.34 -4.46
CA MET A 100 3.34 -3.76 -3.51
C MET A 100 4.05 -2.90 -2.47
N THR A 101 3.49 -1.73 -2.18
CA THR A 101 4.16 -0.70 -1.37
C THR A 101 4.47 -1.14 0.05
N GLY A 102 3.47 -1.62 0.80
CA GLY A 102 3.64 -2.03 2.20
C GLY A 102 4.41 -3.34 2.38
N GLY A 103 4.32 -4.26 1.42
CA GLY A 103 4.92 -5.59 1.52
C GLY A 103 6.24 -5.79 0.78
N TRP A 104 6.55 -4.97 -0.24
CA TRP A 104 7.76 -5.08 -1.07
C TRP A 104 8.54 -3.76 -1.13
N THR A 105 7.99 -2.71 -1.71
CA THR A 105 8.75 -1.49 -2.05
C THR A 105 9.38 -0.84 -0.83
N LEU A 106 8.61 -0.65 0.25
CA LEU A 106 9.10 -0.08 1.50
C LEU A 106 10.09 -0.99 2.25
N PRO A 107 9.79 -2.27 2.54
CA PRO A 107 10.74 -3.14 3.23
C PRO A 107 12.01 -3.39 2.42
N VAL A 108 11.93 -3.68 1.12
CA VAL A 108 13.12 -3.93 0.29
C VAL A 108 13.92 -2.64 0.08
N GLY A 109 13.23 -1.51 -0.18
CA GLY A 109 13.83 -0.19 -0.32
C GLY A 109 14.48 0.35 0.96
N PHE A 110 14.06 -0.11 2.13
CA PHE A 110 14.72 0.18 3.40
C PHE A 110 15.91 -0.76 3.67
N LEU A 111 15.70 -2.07 3.52
CA LEU A 111 16.65 -3.10 3.94
C LEU A 111 17.87 -3.24 3.00
N ALA A 112 17.71 -3.04 1.69
CA ALA A 112 18.81 -3.21 0.74
C ALA A 112 19.84 -2.05 0.81
N PRO A 113 19.46 -0.75 0.79
CA PRO A 113 20.43 0.34 0.94
C PRO A 113 21.07 0.40 2.34
N GLY A 114 20.34 -0.03 3.38
CA GLY A 114 20.87 -0.19 4.74
C GLY A 114 21.89 -1.33 4.91
N GLY A 115 22.20 -2.07 3.84
CA GLY A 115 23.13 -3.19 3.87
C GLY A 115 22.65 -4.37 4.72
N VAL A 116 21.34 -4.48 4.95
CA VAL A 116 20.73 -5.64 5.63
C VAL A 116 20.59 -6.77 4.62
N ILE A 117 19.95 -6.51 3.47
CA ILE A 117 19.84 -7.44 2.34
C ILE A 117 21.07 -7.25 1.42
N PRO A 118 21.94 -8.26 1.23
CA PRO A 118 23.04 -8.17 0.26
C PRO A 118 22.52 -8.14 -1.17
N ARG A 119 23.11 -7.29 -2.02
CA ARG A 119 22.76 -7.23 -3.45
C ARG A 119 23.24 -8.49 -4.18
N VAL A 120 22.29 -9.20 -4.81
CA VAL A 120 22.52 -10.38 -5.66
C VAL A 120 21.93 -10.12 -7.04
N ALA A 121 22.72 -10.37 -8.09
CA ALA A 121 22.31 -10.22 -9.49
C ALA A 121 23.06 -11.25 -10.36
N THR A 122 22.74 -12.52 -10.15
CA THR A 122 23.43 -13.67 -10.80
C THR A 122 22.66 -14.21 -12.01
N LYS A 123 21.36 -13.92 -12.10
CA LYS A 123 20.49 -14.19 -13.25
C LYS A 123 20.18 -12.89 -13.98
N ALA A 124 20.26 -12.89 -15.31
CA ALA A 124 20.03 -11.69 -16.13
C ALA A 124 18.54 -11.42 -16.42
N ASP A 125 17.71 -12.46 -16.30
CA ASP A 125 16.27 -12.51 -16.58
C ASP A 125 15.39 -12.25 -15.34
N VAL A 126 15.99 -12.12 -14.15
CA VAL A 126 15.27 -11.88 -12.89
C VAL A 126 15.67 -10.52 -12.31
N PRO A 127 14.73 -9.68 -11.85
CA PRO A 127 15.05 -8.44 -11.14
C PRO A 127 16.03 -8.65 -9.98
N ALA A 128 16.99 -7.74 -9.84
CA ALA A 128 18.10 -7.90 -8.89
C ALA A 128 17.64 -7.79 -7.42
N ASP A 129 16.62 -6.97 -7.15
CA ASP A 129 15.93 -6.90 -5.86
C ASP A 129 15.27 -8.24 -5.51
N ALA A 130 14.52 -8.84 -6.44
CA ALA A 130 13.89 -10.16 -6.25
C ALA A 130 14.92 -11.25 -5.96
N GLN A 131 16.06 -11.26 -6.66
CA GLN A 131 17.17 -12.17 -6.37
C GLN A 131 17.79 -11.93 -5.00
N SER A 132 17.96 -10.67 -4.60
CA SER A 132 18.56 -10.27 -3.32
C SER A 132 17.68 -10.70 -2.14
N VAL A 133 16.36 -10.45 -2.24
CA VAL A 133 15.34 -10.89 -1.28
C VAL A 133 15.32 -12.41 -1.17
N ALA A 134 15.20 -13.11 -2.29
CA ALA A 134 15.17 -14.59 -2.32
C ALA A 134 16.45 -15.25 -1.78
N ALA A 135 17.60 -14.57 -1.87
CA ALA A 135 18.86 -15.05 -1.31
C ALA A 135 19.02 -14.74 0.20
N PHE A 136 18.25 -13.80 0.74
CA PHE A 136 18.35 -13.37 2.14
C PHE A 136 17.36 -14.11 3.07
N PHE A 137 16.19 -14.51 2.58
CA PHE A 137 15.05 -14.98 3.38
C PHE A 137 14.75 -16.51 3.22
N SER A 138 14.61 -17.31 4.31
CA SER A 138 14.38 -18.79 4.22
C SER A 138 13.63 -19.60 5.35
N GLY A 139 13.27 -19.06 6.52
CA GLY A 139 12.55 -19.65 7.70
C GLY A 139 11.06 -19.22 7.95
N ASP A 140 10.73 -18.08 8.60
CA ASP A 140 9.37 -17.44 8.68
C ASP A 140 9.40 -15.93 9.09
N VAL A 141 8.87 -14.97 8.31
CA VAL A 141 8.61 -13.52 8.62
C VAL A 141 7.54 -12.95 7.65
N ALA A 142 6.73 -11.94 8.02
CA ALA A 142 5.78 -11.30 7.11
C ALA A 142 5.95 -9.78 7.01
N PHE A 143 5.94 -9.23 5.78
CA PHE A 143 5.96 -7.79 5.51
C PHE A 143 4.60 -7.32 5.01
N THR A 144 3.95 -6.41 5.74
CA THR A 144 2.56 -6.01 5.48
C THR A 144 2.21 -4.64 6.06
N LYS A 145 0.98 -4.14 5.82
CA LYS A 145 0.41 -3.01 6.57
C LYS A 145 0.26 -3.43 8.05
N HIS A 146 0.57 -2.52 8.97
CA HIS A 146 0.34 -2.73 10.41
C HIS A 146 -1.09 -3.16 10.77
N SER A 147 -2.10 -2.65 10.06
CA SER A 147 -3.52 -3.00 10.23
C SER A 147 -3.82 -4.48 9.96
N THR A 148 -3.12 -5.12 9.02
CA THR A 148 -3.45 -6.47 8.55
C THR A 148 -3.50 -7.48 9.69
N ILE A 149 -2.53 -7.45 10.60
CA ILE A 149 -2.48 -8.36 11.75
C ILE A 149 -3.54 -8.01 12.81
N MET A 150 -3.87 -6.72 12.98
CA MET A 150 -4.96 -6.28 13.87
C MET A 150 -6.35 -6.65 13.34
N GLU A 151 -6.48 -6.82 12.02
CA GLU A 151 -7.72 -7.22 11.36
C GLU A 151 -7.88 -8.75 11.38
N VAL A 152 -6.86 -9.51 10.95
CA VAL A 152 -7.00 -10.96 10.70
C VAL A 152 -6.67 -11.89 11.86
N ALA A 153 -6.07 -11.41 12.96
CA ALA A 153 -5.83 -12.22 14.16
C ALA A 153 -7.15 -12.77 14.75
N ALA A 154 -7.08 -13.82 15.56
CA ALA A 154 -8.26 -14.44 16.17
C ALA A 154 -9.00 -13.52 17.16
N ASP A 155 -8.26 -12.62 17.81
CA ASP A 155 -8.72 -11.49 18.64
C ASP A 155 -8.84 -10.16 17.87
N GLY A 156 -8.70 -10.20 16.53
CA GLY A 156 -8.73 -9.03 15.65
C GLY A 156 -10.12 -8.51 15.30
N THR A 157 -10.18 -7.47 14.47
CA THR A 157 -11.44 -6.80 14.09
C THR A 157 -12.23 -7.49 12.98
N ALA A 158 -11.60 -8.35 12.17
CA ALA A 158 -12.24 -9.21 11.17
C ALA A 158 -11.54 -10.60 11.12
N PRO A 159 -11.66 -11.39 12.22
CA PRO A 159 -10.90 -12.61 12.41
C PRO A 159 -11.16 -13.63 11.30
N GLN A 160 -10.09 -14.23 10.79
CA GLN A 160 -10.17 -15.16 9.66
C GLN A 160 -10.21 -16.61 10.14
N ALA A 161 -11.02 -17.46 9.51
CA ALA A 161 -11.19 -18.86 9.93
C ALA A 161 -9.90 -19.73 9.83
N TRP A 162 -8.88 -19.27 9.11
CA TRP A 162 -7.54 -19.89 9.04
C TRP A 162 -6.55 -19.33 10.07
N SER A 163 -6.89 -18.22 10.72
CA SER A 163 -6.06 -17.51 11.68
C SER A 163 -6.32 -18.05 13.08
N ALA A 164 -5.33 -18.75 13.64
CA ALA A 164 -5.39 -19.41 14.94
C ALA A 164 -4.42 -18.80 15.96
N PHE A 165 -4.01 -17.55 15.73
CA PHE A 165 -3.09 -16.78 16.58
C PHE A 165 -3.78 -15.50 17.03
N ASP A 166 -3.49 -15.09 18.27
CA ASP A 166 -3.88 -13.78 18.78
C ASP A 166 -2.81 -12.72 18.41
N MET A 167 -3.14 -11.44 18.46
CA MET A 167 -2.16 -10.35 18.31
C MET A 167 -1.01 -10.49 19.33
N ALA A 168 -1.30 -11.03 20.51
CA ALA A 168 -0.34 -11.29 21.57
C ALA A 168 0.69 -12.39 21.25
N ASP A 169 0.44 -13.27 20.27
CA ASP A 169 1.38 -14.29 19.78
C ASP A 169 2.39 -13.72 18.76
N MET A 170 2.14 -12.51 18.28
CA MET A 170 2.93 -11.83 17.26
C MET A 170 3.66 -10.61 17.85
N ALA A 171 4.66 -10.14 17.12
CA ALA A 171 5.42 -8.94 17.42
C ALA A 171 5.91 -8.26 16.14
N ILE A 172 6.24 -6.99 16.23
CA ILE A 172 6.82 -6.21 15.13
C ILE A 172 8.30 -5.90 15.41
N VAL A 173 9.17 -6.12 14.42
CA VAL A 173 10.61 -5.88 14.55
C VAL A 173 10.94 -4.43 14.22
N CYS A 174 11.64 -3.74 15.13
CA CYS A 174 11.87 -2.31 15.03
C CYS A 174 13.20 -1.99 14.32
N PRO A 175 13.27 -0.98 13.43
CA PRO A 175 14.54 -0.57 12.83
C PRO A 175 15.59 -0.06 13.84
N SER A 176 15.15 0.41 15.01
CA SER A 176 15.97 0.79 16.15
C SER A 176 16.63 -0.39 16.89
N GLY A 177 16.26 -1.62 16.55
CA GLY A 177 16.52 -2.82 17.37
C GLY A 177 15.39 -3.09 18.37
N GLY A 178 15.35 -4.34 18.83
CA GLY A 178 14.27 -4.91 19.61
C GLY A 178 13.01 -5.21 18.78
N CYS A 179 12.00 -5.72 19.48
CA CYS A 179 10.63 -5.83 18.98
C CYS A 179 9.66 -5.08 19.89
N LYS A 180 8.48 -4.79 19.35
CA LYS A 180 7.35 -4.22 20.08
C LYS A 180 6.07 -5.00 19.83
N GLU A 181 5.03 -4.67 20.60
CA GLU A 181 3.69 -5.19 20.36
C GLU A 181 3.11 -4.60 19.07
N VAL A 182 2.22 -5.34 18.41
CA VAL A 182 1.62 -4.98 17.13
C VAL A 182 0.95 -3.59 17.16
N SER A 183 0.34 -3.24 18.30
CA SER A 183 -0.29 -1.95 18.59
C SER A 183 0.68 -0.75 18.62
N GLU A 184 1.97 -0.95 18.86
CA GLU A 184 2.95 0.13 19.00
C GLU A 184 3.57 0.59 17.67
N PHE A 185 2.99 0.20 16.53
CA PHE A 185 3.49 0.47 15.17
C PHE A 185 3.86 1.93 14.90
N LEU A 186 3.15 2.91 15.50
CA LEU A 186 3.50 4.33 15.38
C LEU A 186 4.94 4.63 15.82
N SER A 187 5.46 3.89 16.80
CA SER A 187 6.83 3.99 17.31
C SER A 187 7.80 2.95 16.72
N CYS A 188 7.29 1.94 16.02
CA CYS A 188 8.07 0.81 15.49
C CYS A 188 7.49 0.36 14.15
N HIS A 189 8.00 0.94 13.08
CA HIS A 189 7.65 0.63 11.70
C HIS A 189 8.86 0.80 10.81
N ILE A 190 8.84 0.17 9.63
CA ILE A 190 9.89 0.33 8.62
C ILE A 190 9.77 1.70 7.95
N ALA A 191 8.56 2.04 7.51
CA ALA A 191 8.25 3.32 6.86
C ALA A 191 6.75 3.62 6.94
N ARG A 192 6.41 4.92 6.90
CA ARG A 192 5.05 5.42 6.61
C ARG A 192 4.86 5.45 5.09
N SER A 193 3.69 5.04 4.64
CA SER A 193 3.19 5.16 3.27
C SER A 193 1.99 6.11 3.24
N PRO A 194 1.81 6.94 2.20
CA PRO A 194 0.47 7.41 1.88
C PRO A 194 -0.43 6.20 1.54
N ALA A 195 -1.73 6.31 1.81
CA ALA A 195 -2.76 5.41 1.32
C ALA A 195 -2.84 5.47 -0.20
N PHE A 196 -3.64 4.60 -0.83
CA PHE A 196 -3.82 4.64 -2.28
C PHE A 196 -4.70 5.84 -2.69
N SER A 197 -4.47 6.39 -3.87
CA SER A 197 -5.04 7.67 -4.30
C SER A 197 -5.55 7.63 -5.73
N VAL A 198 -6.53 8.47 -6.00
CA VAL A 198 -6.95 8.79 -7.37
C VAL A 198 -6.12 9.97 -7.86
N MET A 199 -5.26 9.72 -8.83
CA MET A 199 -4.34 10.68 -9.43
C MET A 199 -4.98 11.34 -10.66
N THR A 200 -4.77 12.64 -10.85
CA THR A 200 -5.26 13.42 -12.00
C THR A 200 -4.32 14.57 -12.34
N THR A 201 -4.53 15.26 -13.47
CA THR A 201 -3.70 16.43 -13.81
C THR A 201 -4.00 17.60 -12.89
N ALA A 202 -2.97 18.42 -12.59
CA ALA A 202 -3.14 19.66 -11.83
C ALA A 202 -4.20 20.59 -12.45
N ALA A 203 -4.35 20.58 -13.78
CA ALA A 203 -5.38 21.33 -14.50
C ALA A 203 -6.80 20.87 -14.15
N LEU A 204 -7.06 19.55 -14.10
CA LEU A 204 -8.37 19.05 -13.67
C LEU A 204 -8.58 19.29 -12.17
N ARG A 205 -7.62 18.95 -11.31
CA ARG A 205 -7.68 19.10 -9.84
C ARG A 205 -8.09 20.51 -9.41
N ASN A 206 -7.56 21.54 -10.07
CA ASN A 206 -7.84 22.94 -9.76
C ASN A 206 -9.07 23.52 -10.49
N SER A 207 -9.76 22.73 -11.32
CA SER A 207 -10.98 23.15 -12.02
C SER A 207 -12.25 22.90 -11.19
N ALA A 208 -13.33 23.61 -11.52
CA ALA A 208 -14.65 23.34 -10.94
C ALA A 208 -15.16 21.92 -11.24
N GLU A 209 -14.74 21.31 -12.37
CA GLU A 209 -15.04 19.92 -12.67
C GLU A 209 -14.30 18.96 -11.72
N GLY A 210 -13.00 19.17 -11.49
CA GLY A 210 -12.23 18.35 -10.56
C GLY A 210 -12.75 18.44 -9.12
N GLN A 211 -13.16 19.63 -8.67
CA GLN A 211 -13.80 19.81 -7.36
C GLN A 211 -15.15 19.06 -7.28
N ALA A 212 -15.96 19.07 -8.35
CA ALA A 212 -17.19 18.30 -8.40
C ALA A 212 -16.94 16.77 -8.40
N ILE A 213 -15.91 16.30 -9.11
CA ILE A 213 -15.49 14.89 -9.11
C ILE A 213 -14.99 14.50 -7.70
N GLN A 214 -14.15 15.31 -7.07
CA GLN A 214 -13.65 15.09 -5.71
C GLN A 214 -14.80 14.95 -4.71
N ALA A 215 -15.76 15.88 -4.72
CA ALA A 215 -16.93 15.83 -3.85
C ALA A 215 -17.80 14.59 -4.11
N ALA A 216 -18.03 14.23 -5.37
CA ALA A 216 -18.81 13.04 -5.74
C ALA A 216 -18.14 11.72 -5.31
N LEU A 217 -16.81 11.63 -5.44
CA LEU A 217 -16.05 10.46 -4.98
C LEU A 217 -16.02 10.36 -3.45
N MET A 218 -15.93 11.49 -2.73
CA MET A 218 -16.02 11.50 -1.26
C MET A 218 -17.41 11.09 -0.76
N ASP A 219 -18.48 11.59 -1.39
CA ASP A 219 -19.87 11.21 -1.08
C ASP A 219 -20.10 9.72 -1.34
N ALA A 220 -19.69 9.21 -2.50
CA ALA A 220 -19.73 7.78 -2.82
C ALA A 220 -18.89 6.94 -1.85
N GLY A 221 -17.72 7.42 -1.44
CA GLY A 221 -16.85 6.81 -0.43
C GLY A 221 -17.44 6.75 0.99
N SER A 222 -18.56 7.42 1.25
CA SER A 222 -19.32 7.24 2.49
C SER A 222 -20.23 6.01 2.48
N VAL A 223 -20.46 5.39 1.30
CA VAL A 223 -21.36 4.26 1.09
C VAL A 223 -20.55 2.94 1.05
N PRO A 224 -20.70 2.03 2.03
CA PRO A 224 -19.90 0.79 2.08
C PRO A 224 -20.05 -0.09 0.83
N ALA A 225 -21.23 -0.09 0.20
CA ALA A 225 -21.49 -0.83 -1.04
C ALA A 225 -20.73 -0.29 -2.27
N TYR A 226 -20.26 0.96 -2.23
CA TYR A 226 -19.41 1.55 -3.28
C TYR A 226 -17.94 1.16 -3.09
N LEU A 227 -17.44 1.21 -1.85
CA LEU A 227 -16.08 0.79 -1.53
C LEU A 227 -15.88 -0.72 -1.79
N ASN A 228 -16.82 -1.55 -1.33
CA ASN A 228 -16.76 -3.01 -1.47
C ASN A 228 -17.35 -3.50 -2.81
N ALA A 229 -17.41 -2.64 -3.82
CA ALA A 229 -18.00 -2.97 -5.11
C ALA A 229 -17.26 -4.13 -5.78
N THR A 230 -18.03 -5.16 -6.15
CA THR A 230 -17.52 -6.40 -6.77
C THR A 230 -17.90 -6.44 -8.24
N ILE A 231 -16.91 -6.66 -9.12
CA ILE A 231 -17.12 -6.84 -10.56
C ILE A 231 -16.81 -8.29 -10.92
N GLY A 232 -17.87 -9.08 -11.15
CA GLY A 232 -17.75 -10.51 -11.43
C GLY A 232 -17.22 -11.29 -10.23
N LEU A 233 -16.04 -11.89 -10.35
CA LEU A 233 -15.36 -12.62 -9.27
C LEU A 233 -14.32 -11.78 -8.51
N VAL A 234 -14.14 -10.50 -8.89
CA VAL A 234 -13.15 -9.60 -8.27
C VAL A 234 -13.88 -8.61 -7.37
N GLY A 235 -13.78 -8.82 -6.05
CA GLY A 235 -14.15 -7.82 -5.05
C GLY A 235 -13.15 -6.67 -5.01
N ASN A 236 -13.56 -5.53 -4.45
CA ASN A 236 -12.66 -4.40 -4.14
C ASN A 236 -11.88 -3.91 -5.39
N PHE A 237 -12.58 -3.79 -6.52
CA PHE A 237 -11.96 -3.51 -7.83
C PHE A 237 -11.32 -2.12 -7.95
N ALA A 238 -11.84 -1.13 -7.22
CA ALA A 238 -11.44 0.28 -7.34
C ALA A 238 -10.62 0.82 -6.15
N PHE A 239 -10.74 0.19 -4.98
CA PHE A 239 -10.14 0.61 -3.71
C PHE A 239 -9.73 -0.60 -2.88
N SER A 240 -8.76 -0.47 -1.97
CA SER A 240 -8.33 -1.54 -1.06
C SER A 240 -9.47 -2.06 -0.18
N GLU A 241 -9.44 -3.35 0.16
CA GLU A 241 -10.42 -4.02 1.04
C GLU A 241 -10.53 -3.40 2.45
N ASP A 242 -9.42 -2.84 2.96
CA ASP A 242 -9.38 -2.16 4.25
C ASP A 242 -9.86 -0.70 4.20
N THR A 243 -10.25 -0.18 3.03
CA THR A 243 -10.76 1.20 2.87
C THR A 243 -12.07 1.38 3.65
N LYS A 244 -12.11 2.34 4.58
CA LYS A 244 -13.29 2.65 5.39
C LYS A 244 -13.89 4.03 5.06
N GLY A 245 -13.32 4.75 4.08
CA GLY A 245 -13.78 6.05 3.60
C GLY A 245 -12.86 6.63 2.52
N ILE A 246 -13.15 7.85 2.08
CA ILE A 246 -12.33 8.60 1.11
C ILE A 246 -12.11 10.02 1.66
N LYS A 247 -10.85 10.49 1.63
CA LYS A 247 -10.44 11.81 2.13
C LYS A 247 -9.90 12.68 0.98
N ALA A 248 -10.19 13.97 0.99
CA ALA A 248 -9.54 14.94 0.09
C ALA A 248 -8.06 15.12 0.47
N VAL A 249 -7.18 15.23 -0.54
CA VAL A 249 -5.76 15.47 -0.32
C VAL A 249 -5.47 16.98 -0.38
N SER A 250 -5.25 17.56 0.80
CA SER A 250 -4.91 18.97 0.98
C SER A 250 -3.50 19.28 0.48
N ILE A 251 -2.52 18.40 0.73
CA ILE A 251 -1.14 18.53 0.26
C ILE A 251 -0.74 17.29 -0.54
N PRO A 252 -0.39 17.41 -1.83
CA PRO A 252 -0.09 16.27 -2.70
C PRO A 252 0.93 15.25 -2.19
N PHE A 253 1.98 15.67 -1.45
CA PHE A 253 3.12 14.82 -1.10
C PHE A 253 3.75 15.13 0.28
N LEU A 254 2.98 15.69 1.24
CA LEU A 254 3.42 15.94 2.62
C LEU A 254 2.36 15.44 3.62
#